data_AF-A0A528AY58-F1
#
_entry.id   AF-A0A528AY58-F1
#
_cell.length_a   1.000
_cell.length_b   1.000
_cell.length_c   1.000
_cell.angle_alpha   90.00
_cell.angle_beta   90.00
_cell.angle_gamma   90.00
#
_symmetry.space_group_name_H-M   'P 1'
#
loop_
_entity.id
_entity.type
_entity.pdbx_description
1 polymer ?
#
loop_
_entity_poly.entity_id
_entity_poly.type
_entity_poly.pdbx_seq_one_letter_code
_entity_poly.pdbx_strand_id
1 'polypeptide(L)'
;PIIVASPQSCGLAGGEYFPFTFGPELPGEQRPDDALSVCFDQPALTEAIDIVGAPEVLVRVSSDRPQANIAIRLCDVHPDGASELISYGVLNLTHHNSHEFPQALVPGETVSARHQRLREFV
;
A
#
# COMPACT_ATOMS: atom_id res chain seq x y z
N PRO A 1 -13.11 -1.16 14.28
CA PRO A 1 -12.49 -0.80 12.99
C PRO A 1 -11.11 -0.21 13.28
N ILE A 2 -10.13 -0.42 12.40
CA ILE A 2 -8.81 0.20 12.55
C ILE A 2 -8.80 1.52 11.75
N ILE A 3 -8.26 2.59 12.35
CA ILE A 3 -8.23 3.92 11.75
C ILE A 3 -6.93 4.08 10.95
N VAL A 4 -7.05 4.52 9.70
CA VAL A 4 -5.91 4.90 8.85
C VAL A 4 -5.95 6.41 8.69
N ALA A 5 -4.96 7.10 9.24
CA ALA A 5 -4.85 8.57 9.22
C ALA A 5 -3.39 9.01 9.07
N SER A 6 -2.66 8.34 8.17
CA SER A 6 -1.24 8.59 7.93
C SER A 6 -1.00 10.00 7.40
N PRO A 7 0.10 10.67 7.82
CA PRO A 7 0.47 11.97 7.26
C PRO A 7 0.85 11.84 5.79
N GLN A 8 0.82 12.94 5.04
CA GLN A 8 1.21 12.97 3.61
C GLN A 8 2.67 12.61 3.37
N SER A 9 3.51 12.62 4.41
CA SER A 9 4.91 12.16 4.36
C SER A 9 5.07 10.65 4.44
N CYS A 10 4.01 9.89 4.75
CA CYS A 10 4.05 8.43 4.73
C CYS A 10 4.19 7.94 3.29
N GLY A 11 5.18 7.09 3.03
CA GLY A 11 5.56 6.58 1.72
C GLY A 11 6.76 7.28 1.08
N LEU A 12 7.39 8.24 1.77
CA LEU A 12 8.59 8.92 1.27
C LEU A 12 9.78 7.97 1.08
N ALA A 13 9.81 6.82 1.78
CA ALA A 13 10.82 5.78 1.56
C ALA A 13 10.48 4.83 0.41
N GLY A 14 9.37 5.06 -0.32
CA GLY A 14 8.89 4.19 -1.40
C GLY A 14 9.70 4.24 -2.70
N GLY A 15 10.74 5.07 -2.78
CA GLY A 15 11.56 5.21 -3.98
C GLY A 15 10.86 5.97 -5.12
N GLU A 16 11.56 6.10 -6.24
CA GLU A 16 11.04 6.76 -7.44
C GLU A 16 10.12 5.84 -8.25
N TYR A 17 9.18 6.43 -8.97
CA TYR A 17 8.29 5.68 -9.85
C TYR A 17 9.02 5.05 -11.06
N PHE A 18 10.07 5.71 -11.53
CA PHE A 18 10.88 5.27 -12.67
C PHE A 18 12.34 5.61 -12.38
N PRO A 19 13.09 4.73 -11.69
CA PRO A 19 14.50 4.95 -11.42
C PRO A 19 15.26 4.93 -12.75
N PHE A 20 16.06 5.96 -13.03
CA PHE A 20 16.71 6.13 -14.33
C PHE A 20 18.22 6.26 -14.32
N THR A 21 18.93 6.71 -13.26
CA THR A 21 20.40 6.48 -13.04
C THR A 21 21.17 7.51 -12.17
N PHE A 22 20.55 8.41 -11.40
CA PHE A 22 21.30 9.40 -10.60
C PHE A 22 20.76 9.60 -9.17
N GLY A 23 21.04 8.63 -8.28
CA GLY A 23 20.83 8.79 -6.84
C GLY A 23 20.28 7.54 -6.14
N PRO A 24 19.90 7.63 -4.86
CA PRO A 24 19.13 6.60 -4.18
C PRO A 24 17.68 6.62 -4.68
N GLU A 25 17.44 6.01 -5.83
CA GLU A 25 16.13 5.99 -6.50
C GLU A 25 15.28 4.76 -6.12
N LEU A 26 15.92 3.72 -5.59
CA LEU A 26 15.25 2.51 -5.12
C LEU A 26 14.59 2.73 -3.76
N PRO A 27 13.57 1.92 -3.40
CA PRO A 27 12.96 1.97 -2.09
C PRO A 27 14.00 1.87 -0.97
N GLY A 28 13.86 2.74 0.01
CA GLY A 28 14.63 2.68 1.24
C GLY A 28 14.04 1.66 2.21
N GLU A 29 14.63 1.60 3.39
CA GLU A 29 14.12 0.81 4.51
C GLU A 29 12.75 1.36 4.97
N GLN A 30 11.81 0.46 5.24
CA GLN A 30 10.38 0.77 5.36
C GLN A 30 9.88 1.02 6.79
N ARG A 31 10.64 0.70 7.85
CA ARG A 31 10.21 0.96 9.24
C ARG A 31 9.71 2.39 9.50
N PRO A 32 10.30 3.48 8.94
CA PRO A 32 9.77 4.83 9.13
C PRO A 32 8.34 4.98 8.60
N ASP A 33 8.02 4.34 7.48
CA ASP A 33 6.67 4.34 6.90
C ASP A 33 5.75 3.35 7.62
N ASP A 34 6.27 2.23 8.13
CA ASP A 34 5.53 1.27 8.94
C ASP A 34 5.05 1.91 10.25
N ALA A 35 5.88 2.74 10.89
CA ALA A 35 5.51 3.49 12.09
C ALA A 35 4.37 4.51 11.86
N LEU A 36 4.11 4.87 10.60
CA LEU A 36 3.05 5.79 10.18
C LEU A 36 1.87 5.07 9.53
N SER A 37 1.94 3.74 9.42
CA SER A 37 0.97 2.89 8.74
C SER A 37 0.19 2.03 9.73
N VAL A 38 -0.92 1.47 9.26
CA VAL A 38 -1.53 0.32 9.91
C VAL A 38 -0.93 -0.93 9.29
N CYS A 39 -0.20 -1.72 10.09
CA CYS A 39 0.48 -2.93 9.62
C CYS A 39 -0.33 -4.18 9.95
N PHE A 40 -0.31 -5.13 9.01
CA PHE A 40 -0.92 -6.46 9.16
C PHE A 40 0.12 -7.51 8.83
N ASP A 41 0.69 -8.11 9.86
CA ASP A 41 1.77 -9.08 9.70
C ASP A 41 1.24 -10.50 9.83
N GLN A 42 1.81 -11.40 9.04
CA GLN A 42 1.63 -12.84 9.24
C GLN A 42 2.58 -13.36 10.31
N PRO A 43 2.33 -14.55 10.89
CA PRO A 43 3.34 -15.23 11.70
C PRO A 43 4.64 -15.42 10.92
N ALA A 44 5.76 -15.49 11.63
CA ALA A 44 7.06 -15.77 11.02
C ALA A 44 6.99 -17.04 10.17
N LEU A 45 7.50 -16.94 8.93
CA LEU A 45 7.50 -18.05 7.99
C LEU A 45 8.45 -19.15 8.46
N THR A 46 8.00 -20.41 8.36
CA THR A 46 8.83 -21.60 8.65
C THR A 46 9.56 -22.12 7.42
N GLU A 47 9.15 -21.67 6.24
CA GLU A 47 9.72 -22.01 4.93
C GLU A 47 9.63 -20.81 3.99
N ALA A 48 10.48 -20.77 2.96
CA ALA A 48 10.48 -19.70 1.98
C ALA A 48 9.19 -19.73 1.13
N ILE A 49 8.69 -18.55 0.76
CA ILE A 49 7.54 -18.38 -0.15
C ILE A 49 7.99 -17.55 -1.33
N ASP A 50 7.78 -18.06 -2.54
CA ASP A 50 7.98 -17.29 -3.76
C ASP A 50 6.71 -16.50 -4.08
N ILE A 51 6.85 -15.18 -4.30
CA ILE A 51 5.76 -14.31 -4.76
C ILE A 51 6.02 -13.97 -6.23
N VAL A 52 5.18 -14.48 -7.13
CA VAL A 52 5.31 -14.29 -8.57
C VAL A 52 4.01 -13.78 -9.18
N GLY A 53 4.11 -12.70 -9.95
CA GLY A 53 2.98 -12.05 -10.60
C GLY A 53 2.41 -10.90 -9.78
N ALA A 54 1.21 -10.45 -10.14
CA ALA A 54 0.65 -9.22 -9.61
C ALA A 54 -0.23 -9.46 -8.36
N PRO A 55 0.25 -9.15 -7.14
CA PRO A 55 -0.57 -9.31 -5.95
C PRO A 55 -1.78 -8.38 -5.99
N GLU A 56 -2.88 -8.86 -5.41
CA GLU A 56 -4.13 -8.11 -5.25
C GLU A 56 -4.52 -8.03 -3.78
N VAL A 57 -5.26 -6.98 -3.44
CA VAL A 57 -5.81 -6.79 -2.11
C VAL A 57 -7.25 -6.32 -2.22
N LEU A 58 -8.12 -6.93 -1.41
CA LEU A 58 -9.52 -6.55 -1.26
C LEU A 58 -9.71 -6.03 0.16
N VAL A 59 -10.15 -4.78 0.27
CA VAL A 59 -10.41 -4.14 1.57
C VAL A 59 -11.87 -3.70 1.67
N ARG A 60 -12.38 -3.69 2.89
CA ARG A 60 -13.63 -3.01 3.24
C ARG A 60 -13.26 -1.75 4.01
N VAL A 61 -13.63 -0.59 3.48
CA VAL A 61 -13.19 0.70 4.00
C VAL A 61 -14.34 1.70 4.00
N SER A 62 -14.34 2.62 4.96
CA SER A 62 -15.22 3.78 5.00
C SER A 62 -14.36 5.03 5.18
N SER A 63 -14.75 6.12 4.53
CA SER A 63 -14.10 7.43 4.64
C SER A 63 -15.06 8.43 5.28
N ASP A 64 -14.55 9.36 6.08
CA ASP A 64 -15.30 10.52 6.57
C ASP A 64 -15.39 11.65 5.51
N ARG A 65 -14.68 11.48 4.39
CA ARG A 65 -14.68 12.41 3.25
C ARG A 65 -15.18 11.76 1.96
N PRO A 66 -15.79 12.53 1.05
CA PRO A 66 -16.26 12.04 -0.24
C PRO A 66 -15.14 11.65 -1.22
N GLN A 67 -13.90 12.07 -0.95
CA GLN A 67 -12.70 11.70 -1.70
C GLN A 67 -11.63 11.25 -0.71
N ALA A 68 -10.99 10.12 -1.00
CA ALA A 68 -9.94 9.56 -0.17
C ALA A 68 -9.06 8.63 -1.01
N ASN A 69 -7.80 8.52 -0.61
CA ASN A 69 -6.86 7.57 -1.19
C ASN A 69 -6.46 6.55 -0.13
N ILE A 70 -6.13 5.34 -0.57
CA ILE A 70 -5.44 4.34 0.23
C ILE A 70 -4.17 3.92 -0.49
N ALA A 71 -3.06 3.90 0.25
CA ALA A 71 -1.81 3.30 -0.19
C ALA A 71 -1.64 1.95 0.53
N ILE A 72 -1.18 0.95 -0.20
CA ILE A 72 -1.02 -0.41 0.30
C ILE A 72 0.38 -0.85 -0.08
N ARG A 73 1.13 -1.33 0.91
CA ARG A 73 2.50 -1.83 0.76
C ARG A 73 2.53 -3.29 1.16
N LEU A 74 3.23 -4.09 0.36
CA LEU A 74 3.65 -5.44 0.67
C LEU A 74 5.15 -5.35 0.96
N CYS A 75 5.54 -5.70 2.18
CA CYS A 75 6.92 -5.62 2.64
C CYS A 75 7.41 -7.02 3.06
N ASP A 76 8.72 -7.27 2.87
CA ASP A 76 9.43 -8.37 3.52
C ASP A 76 9.95 -7.87 4.86
N VAL A 77 9.55 -8.52 5.95
CA VAL A 77 9.98 -8.15 7.31
C VAL A 77 10.92 -9.23 7.83
N HIS A 78 12.18 -8.85 7.96
CA HIS A 78 13.25 -9.75 8.40
C HIS A 78 13.15 -10.05 9.91
N PRO A 79 13.77 -11.14 10.39
CA PRO A 79 13.76 -11.48 11.83
C PRO A 79 14.37 -10.42 12.75
N ASP A 80 15.24 -9.54 12.23
CA ASP A 80 15.82 -8.40 12.95
C ASP A 80 14.94 -7.14 12.91
N GLY A 81 13.80 -7.22 12.21
CA GLY A 81 12.82 -6.16 12.05
C GLY A 81 13.10 -5.19 10.90
N ALA A 82 14.14 -5.41 10.07
CA ALA A 82 14.28 -4.66 8.83
C ALA A 82 13.08 -4.92 7.91
N SER A 83 12.57 -3.88 7.25
CA SER A 83 11.40 -3.97 6.38
C SER A 83 11.78 -3.46 4.98
N GLU A 84 11.65 -4.32 3.99
CA GLU A 84 12.00 -4.05 2.59
C GLU A 84 10.74 -4.02 1.73
N LEU A 85 10.62 -3.05 0.83
CA LEU A 85 9.44 -2.91 -0.01
C LEU A 85 9.47 -3.92 -1.16
N ILE A 86 8.58 -4.91 -1.14
CA ILE A 86 8.39 -5.84 -2.28
C ILE A 86 7.57 -5.14 -3.36
N SER A 87 6.43 -4.56 -2.97
CA SER A 87 5.48 -4.00 -3.91
C SER A 87 4.52 -3.02 -3.26
N TYR A 88 4.00 -2.04 -4.01
CA TYR A 88 2.98 -1.12 -3.49
C TYR A 88 1.94 -0.71 -4.53
N GLY A 89 0.80 -0.23 -4.05
CA GLY A 89 -0.27 0.31 -4.86
C GLY A 89 -0.96 1.48 -4.17
N VAL A 90 -1.45 2.42 -4.96
CA VAL A 90 -2.28 3.53 -4.47
C VAL A 90 -3.61 3.47 -5.22
N LEU A 91 -4.71 3.51 -4.46
CA LEU A 91 -6.07 3.62 -5.00
C LEU A 91 -6.66 4.96 -4.61
N ASN A 92 -7.14 5.73 -5.58
CA ASN A 92 -8.18 6.71 -5.31
C ASN A 92 -9.51 5.95 -5.14
N LEU A 93 -10.08 6.01 -3.94
CA LEU A 93 -11.27 5.25 -3.57
C LEU A 93 -12.52 5.69 -4.34
N THR A 94 -12.53 6.84 -5.01
CA THR A 94 -13.63 7.18 -5.93
C THR A 94 -13.70 6.25 -7.14
N HIS A 95 -12.63 5.51 -7.42
CA HIS A 95 -12.57 4.54 -8.51
C HIS A 95 -12.80 3.09 -8.06
N HIS A 96 -13.24 2.86 -6.81
CA HIS A 96 -13.40 1.51 -6.25
C HIS A 96 -14.34 0.60 -7.07
N ASN A 97 -15.27 1.17 -7.84
CA ASN A 97 -16.22 0.44 -8.69
C ASN A 97 -15.94 0.60 -10.20
N SER A 98 -15.37 1.73 -10.64
CA SER A 98 -15.02 1.97 -12.05
C SER A 98 -13.92 3.00 -12.18
N HIS A 99 -12.93 2.72 -13.05
CA HIS A 99 -11.94 3.70 -13.43
C HIS A 99 -12.46 4.71 -14.47
N GLU A 100 -13.43 4.31 -15.30
CA GLU A 100 -14.03 5.15 -16.34
C GLU A 100 -15.05 6.13 -15.75
N PHE A 101 -15.82 5.69 -14.75
CA PHE A 101 -16.88 6.47 -14.11
C PHE A 101 -16.64 6.57 -12.60
N PRO A 102 -15.69 7.41 -12.14
CA PRO A 102 -15.44 7.59 -10.72
C PRO A 102 -16.65 8.20 -10.01
N GLN A 103 -16.92 7.73 -8.80
CA GLN A 103 -18.02 8.15 -7.96
C GLN A 103 -17.50 8.61 -6.60
N ALA A 104 -18.00 9.77 -6.13
CA ALA A 104 -17.69 10.22 -4.78
C ALA A 104 -18.18 9.19 -3.75
N LEU A 105 -17.41 9.00 -2.67
CA LEU A 105 -17.83 8.20 -1.55
C LEU A 105 -18.95 8.91 -0.78
N VAL A 106 -19.88 8.13 -0.22
CA VAL A 106 -20.79 8.63 0.80
C VAL A 106 -20.06 8.57 2.15
N PRO A 107 -19.83 9.70 2.85
CA PRO A 107 -19.14 9.69 4.13
C PRO A 107 -19.76 8.72 5.14
N GLY A 108 -18.92 7.88 5.76
CA GLY A 108 -19.33 6.85 6.72
C GLY A 108 -19.85 5.55 6.11
N GLU A 109 -20.15 5.52 4.81
CA GLU A 109 -20.56 4.29 4.14
C GLU A 109 -19.35 3.37 3.91
N THR A 110 -19.52 2.08 4.19
CA THR A 110 -18.48 1.07 3.94
C THR A 110 -18.60 0.57 2.51
N VAL A 111 -17.52 0.71 1.74
CA VAL A 111 -17.40 0.17 0.38
C VAL A 111 -16.36 -0.95 0.34
N SER A 112 -16.50 -1.83 -0.64
CA SER A 112 -15.46 -2.79 -1.02
C SER A 112 -14.57 -2.18 -2.09
N ALA A 113 -13.27 -2.20 -1.89
CA ALA A 113 -12.30 -1.69 -2.86
C ALA A 113 -11.25 -2.77 -3.14
N ARG A 114 -11.05 -3.07 -4.42
CA ARG A 114 -9.99 -3.97 -4.88
C ARG A 114 -8.88 -3.13 -5.52
N HIS A 115 -7.65 -3.30 -5.06
CA HIS A 115 -6.50 -2.81 -5.81
C HIS A 115 -5.88 -4.00 -6.56
N GLN A 116 -5.88 -3.89 -7.88
CA GLN A 116 -5.32 -4.89 -8.79
C GLN A 116 -3.97 -4.38 -9.27
N ARG A 117 -2.93 -5.22 -9.12
CA ARG A 117 -1.54 -4.91 -9.50
C ARG A 117 -0.87 -3.88 -8.60
N LEU A 118 -0.42 -4.33 -7.43
CA LEU A 118 0.69 -3.65 -6.76
C LEU A 118 1.92 -3.73 -7.68
N ARG A 119 2.73 -2.68 -7.69
CA ARG A 119 3.86 -2.49 -8.62
C ARG A 119 5.10 -3.23 -8.14
N GLU A 120 5.77 -3.94 -9.05
CA GLU A 120 7.08 -4.54 -8.79
C GLU A 120 8.19 -3.52 -9.09
N PHE A 121 9.20 -3.47 -8.23
CA PHE A 121 10.50 -2.87 -8.57
C PHE A 121 11.36 -4.01 -9.12
N VAL A 122 11.57 -4.04 -10.44
CA VAL A 122 12.57 -4.92 -11.09
C VAL A 122 13.69 -4.05 -11.63
#